data_AF-A0A662S1X6-F1
#
_entry.id   AF-A0A662S1X6-F1
#
_cell.length_a   1.000
_cell.length_b   1.000
_cell.length_c   1.000
_cell.angle_alpha   90.00
_cell.angle_beta   90.00
_cell.angle_gamma   90.00
#
_symmetry.space_group_name_H-M   'P 1'
#
loop_
_entity.id
_entity.type
_entity.pdbx_description
1 polymer ?
#
loop_
_entity_poly.entity_id
_entity_poly.type
_entity_poly.pdbx_seq_one_letter_code
_entity_poly.pdbx_strand_id
1 'polypeptide(L)'
;MSEKSGPTQPLLLTDDELLASAFEAIGIKSFIVRDKSEALRVLREREAEAKMPDVVLMNESVAEMISDYRERILQRRIFKPIFAIIPDLKKPKGLRIRELRDLIEKSLGFKGLKI
;
A
#
# COMPACT_ATOMS: atom_id res chain seq x y z
N MET A 1 26.94 -3.48 17.58
CA MET A 1 25.87 -4.37 18.07
C MET A 1 24.70 -4.21 17.12
N SER A 2 24.44 -5.21 16.27
CA SER A 2 23.36 -5.18 15.29
C SER A 2 22.10 -5.70 15.98
N GLU A 3 21.22 -4.80 16.42
CA GLU A 3 19.87 -5.20 16.80
C GLU A 3 19.21 -5.80 15.55
N LYS A 4 18.98 -7.11 15.59
CA LYS A 4 18.08 -7.76 14.64
C LYS A 4 16.67 -7.24 14.94
N SER A 5 16.30 -6.09 14.38
CA SER A 5 14.91 -5.66 14.36
C SER A 5 14.15 -6.68 13.53
N GLY A 6 13.34 -7.52 14.18
CA GLY A 6 12.37 -8.36 13.47
C GLY A 6 11.49 -7.50 12.55
N PRO A 7 10.81 -8.10 11.56
CA PRO A 7 9.93 -7.35 10.67
C PRO A 7 8.92 -6.56 11.50
N THR A 8 8.82 -5.26 11.23
CA THR A 8 7.82 -4.42 11.90
C THR A 8 6.42 -4.91 11.53
N GLN A 9 5.53 -4.95 12.51
CA GLN A 9 4.17 -5.42 12.32
C GLN A 9 3.48 -4.62 11.20
N PRO A 10 2.86 -5.28 10.22
CA PRO A 10 2.22 -4.58 9.11
C PRO A 10 1.00 -3.79 9.59
N LEU A 11 0.64 -2.84 8.75
CA LEU A 11 -0.47 -1.91 8.91
C LEU A 11 -1.41 -2.13 7.73
N LEU A 12 -2.72 -2.16 7.96
CA LEU A 12 -3.71 -2.05 6.89
C LEU A 12 -4.27 -0.63 6.83
N LEU A 13 -4.26 -0.01 5.65
CA LEU A 13 -5.13 1.11 5.30
C LEU A 13 -6.23 0.60 4.37
N THR A 14 -7.49 0.76 4.73
CA THR A 14 -8.61 0.32 3.88
C THR A 14 -9.82 1.24 3.97
N ASP A 15 -10.67 1.26 2.96
CA ASP A 15 -11.99 1.90 3.00
C ASP A 15 -13.12 0.92 3.34
N ASP A 16 -12.79 -0.34 3.64
CA ASP A 16 -13.75 -1.42 3.90
C ASP A 16 -13.65 -1.92 5.36
N GLU A 17 -14.76 -1.80 6.10
CA GLU A 17 -14.84 -2.17 7.52
C GLU A 17 -14.69 -3.69 7.76
N LEU A 18 -15.12 -4.52 6.81
CA LEU A 18 -15.01 -5.98 6.91
C LEU A 18 -13.56 -6.42 6.72
N LEU A 19 -12.84 -5.82 5.76
CA LEU A 19 -11.39 -6.01 5.63
C LEU A 19 -10.67 -5.57 6.90
N ALA A 20 -10.98 -4.38 7.42
CA ALA A 20 -10.36 -3.88 8.66
C ALA A 20 -10.52 -4.88 9.81
N SER A 21 -11.75 -5.36 10.03
CA SER A 21 -12.09 -6.32 11.09
C SER A 21 -11.37 -7.67 10.90
N ALA A 22 -11.32 -8.18 9.68
CA ALA A 22 -10.66 -9.46 9.37
C ALA A 22 -9.14 -9.40 9.65
N PHE A 23 -8.50 -8.28 9.30
CA PHE A 23 -7.07 -8.08 9.55
C PHE A 23 -6.78 -7.83 11.04
N GLU A 24 -7.66 -7.11 11.75
CA GLU A 24 -7.53 -6.94 13.21
C GLU A 24 -7.65 -8.26 13.96
N ALA A 25 -8.50 -9.17 13.51
CA ALA A 25 -8.66 -10.50 14.10
C ALA A 25 -7.39 -11.35 14.07
N ILE A 26 -6.50 -11.13 13.08
CA ILE A 26 -5.19 -11.78 12.98
C ILE A 26 -4.05 -10.91 13.57
N GLY A 27 -4.41 -9.86 14.31
CA GLY A 27 -3.46 -8.99 14.98
C GLY A 27 -2.78 -8.01 14.04
N ILE A 28 -3.38 -7.58 12.94
CA ILE A 28 -2.86 -6.50 12.09
C ILE A 28 -3.62 -5.22 12.40
N LYS A 29 -2.88 -4.13 12.71
CA LYS A 29 -3.53 -2.86 13.02
C LYS A 29 -4.12 -2.25 11.75
N SER A 30 -5.42 -1.96 11.78
CA SER A 30 -6.15 -1.43 10.63
C SER A 30 -6.54 0.02 10.83
N PHE A 31 -6.59 0.77 9.72
CA PHE A 31 -7.07 2.14 9.67
C PHE A 31 -8.09 2.23 8.55
N ILE A 32 -9.33 2.54 8.93
CA ILE A 32 -10.38 2.83 7.96
C ILE A 32 -10.22 4.26 7.50
N VAL A 33 -10.14 4.46 6.19
CA VAL A 33 -9.95 5.78 5.55
C VAL A 33 -11.01 5.96 4.47
N ARG A 34 -11.65 7.13 4.45
CA ARG A 34 -12.74 7.44 3.51
C ARG A 34 -12.29 8.31 2.36
N ASP A 35 -11.19 9.03 2.55
CA ASP A 35 -10.65 9.93 1.54
C ASP A 35 -9.12 10.05 1.59
N LYS A 36 -8.59 10.72 0.56
CA LYS A 36 -7.16 10.91 0.35
C LYS A 36 -6.51 11.68 1.51
N SER A 37 -7.22 12.62 2.12
CA SER A 37 -6.71 13.42 3.24
C SER A 37 -6.49 12.54 4.47
N GLU A 38 -7.45 11.69 4.80
CA GLU A 38 -7.35 10.74 5.92
C GLU A 38 -6.21 9.75 5.73
N ALA A 39 -6.12 9.15 4.52
CA ALA A 39 -5.04 8.22 4.19
C ALA A 39 -3.65 8.88 4.34
N LEU A 40 -3.49 10.09 3.79
CA LEU A 40 -2.23 10.82 3.89
C LEU A 40 -1.92 11.27 5.32
N ARG A 41 -2.94 11.62 6.12
CA ARG A 41 -2.77 11.97 7.53
C ARG A 41 -2.18 10.79 8.30
N VAL A 42 -2.78 9.61 8.18
CA VAL A 42 -2.30 8.39 8.85
C VAL A 42 -0.84 8.10 8.47
N LEU A 43 -0.51 8.15 7.17
CA LEU A 43 0.83 7.85 6.69
C LEU A 43 1.87 8.88 7.20
N ARG A 44 1.54 10.17 7.17
CA ARG A 44 2.43 11.24 7.67
C ARG A 44 2.63 11.19 9.18
N GLU A 45 1.59 10.87 9.95
CA GLU A 45 1.70 10.66 11.40
C GLU A 45 2.70 9.53 11.70
N ARG A 46 2.62 8.42 10.95
CA ARG A 46 3.57 7.30 11.12
C ARG A 46 4.99 7.64 10.69
N GLU A 47 5.16 8.40 9.61
CA GLU A 47 6.47 8.93 9.19
C GLU A 47 7.07 9.83 10.28
N ALA A 48 6.30 10.78 10.81
CA ALA A 48 6.75 11.75 11.81
C ALA A 48 7.14 11.09 13.14
N GLU A 49 6.42 10.05 13.55
CA GLU A 49 6.72 9.28 14.76
C GLU A 49 7.87 8.28 14.59
N ALA A 50 8.49 8.19 13.40
CA ALA A 50 9.44 7.13 13.04
C ALA A 50 8.90 5.70 13.27
N LYS A 51 7.56 5.54 13.15
CA LYS A 51 6.84 4.27 13.32
C LYS A 51 6.27 3.76 12.00
N MET A 52 6.88 4.15 10.88
CA MET A 52 6.46 3.65 9.57
C MET A 52 6.82 2.16 9.46
N PRO A 53 5.84 1.27 9.20
CA PRO A 53 6.11 -0.15 9.08
C PRO A 53 6.85 -0.46 7.78
N ASP A 54 7.48 -1.62 7.72
CA ASP A 54 8.15 -2.14 6.52
C ASP A 54 7.15 -2.44 5.40
N VAL A 55 5.93 -2.83 5.77
CA VAL A 55 4.84 -3.17 4.86
C VAL A 55 3.56 -2.43 5.24
N VAL A 56 2.98 -1.76 4.26
CA VAL A 56 1.64 -1.16 4.35
C VAL A 56 0.74 -1.92 3.38
N LEU A 57 -0.23 -2.63 3.94
CA LEU A 57 -1.30 -3.28 3.21
C LEU A 57 -2.37 -2.25 2.85
N MET A 58 -2.93 -2.36 1.65
CA MET A 58 -4.04 -1.52 1.22
C MET A 58 -4.91 -2.22 0.19
N ASN A 59 -6.21 -2.01 0.24
CA ASN A 59 -7.08 -2.46 -0.84
C ASN A 59 -6.93 -1.58 -2.09
N GLU A 60 -7.42 -2.06 -3.23
CA GLU A 60 -7.22 -1.41 -4.53
C GLU A 60 -7.78 0.00 -4.58
N SER A 61 -8.93 0.23 -3.94
CA SER A 61 -9.55 1.57 -3.91
C SER A 61 -8.72 2.58 -3.12
N VAL A 62 -8.18 2.19 -1.97
CA VAL A 62 -7.25 3.06 -1.22
C VAL A 62 -5.94 3.24 -1.97
N ALA A 63 -5.42 2.19 -2.61
CA ALA A 63 -4.24 2.33 -3.46
C ALA A 63 -4.51 3.37 -4.56
N GLU A 64 -5.57 3.23 -5.36
CA GLU A 64 -5.90 4.19 -6.41
C GLU A 64 -5.98 5.64 -5.88
N MET A 65 -6.60 5.82 -4.70
CA MET A 65 -6.76 7.12 -4.03
C MET A 65 -5.44 7.84 -3.71
N ILE A 66 -4.37 7.10 -3.38
CA ILE A 66 -3.06 7.67 -2.99
C ILE A 66 -1.93 7.36 -3.99
N SER A 67 -2.25 7.06 -5.25
CA SER A 67 -1.28 6.75 -6.31
C SER A 67 -0.10 7.75 -6.36
N ASP A 68 -0.39 9.05 -6.43
CA ASP A 68 0.63 10.11 -6.50
C ASP A 68 1.61 10.10 -5.31
N TYR A 69 1.13 9.70 -4.13
CA TYR A 69 1.99 9.60 -2.95
C TYR A 69 2.90 8.37 -3.04
N ARG A 70 2.37 7.21 -3.46
CA ARG A 70 3.20 6.02 -3.69
C ARG A 70 4.27 6.26 -4.75
N GLU A 71 3.91 6.89 -5.86
CA GLU A 71 4.85 7.21 -6.95
C GLU A 71 5.99 8.11 -6.47
N ARG A 72 5.68 9.13 -5.65
CA ARG A 72 6.71 10.01 -5.07
C ARG A 72 7.67 9.27 -4.15
N ILE A 73 7.19 8.30 -3.36
CA ILE A 73 8.06 7.48 -2.51
C ILE A 73 8.99 6.61 -3.36
N LEU A 74 8.46 5.97 -4.40
CA LEU A 74 9.26 5.19 -5.35
C LEU A 74 10.35 6.03 -6.03
N GLN A 75 10.02 7.25 -6.46
CA GLN A 75 10.97 8.17 -7.11
C GLN A 75 12.12 8.60 -6.19
N ARG A 76 11.88 8.70 -4.88
CA ARG A 76 12.89 9.11 -3.89
C ARG A 76 13.91 8.00 -3.57
N ARG A 77 13.82 6.83 -4.22
CA ARG A 77 14.62 5.61 -3.93
C ARG A 77 14.51 5.16 -2.46
N ILE A 78 13.43 5.53 -1.79
CA ILE A 78 13.12 5.04 -0.45
C ILE A 78 12.39 3.71 -0.64
N PHE A 79 13.06 2.61 -0.31
CA PHE A 79 12.52 1.26 -0.50
C PHE A 79 11.46 0.85 0.55
N LYS A 80 11.17 1.74 1.51
CA LYS A 80 10.19 1.52 2.58
C LYS A 80 9.22 2.72 2.69
N PRO A 81 7.94 2.48 3.01
CA PRO A 81 7.34 1.14 3.14
C PRO A 81 7.11 0.46 1.79
N ILE A 82 7.05 -0.87 1.80
CA ILE A 82 6.50 -1.64 0.68
C ILE A 82 4.98 -1.52 0.74
N PHE A 83 4.37 -1.02 -0.34
CA PHE A 83 2.93 -0.98 -0.48
C PHE A 83 2.43 -2.29 -1.10
N ALA A 84 1.76 -3.11 -0.30
CA ALA A 84 1.17 -4.38 -0.70
C ALA A 84 -0.33 -4.20 -0.97
N ILE A 85 -0.71 -4.31 -2.24
CA ILE A 85 -2.08 -4.06 -2.69
C ILE A 85 -2.86 -5.38 -2.67
N ILE A 86 -3.97 -5.41 -1.91
CA ILE A 86 -4.91 -6.52 -1.82
C ILE A 86 -6.19 -6.19 -2.62
N PRO A 87 -6.91 -7.18 -3.16
CA PRO A 87 -8.14 -6.93 -3.92
C PRO A 87 -9.26 -6.35 -3.05
N ASP A 88 -10.13 -5.53 -3.67
CA ASP A 88 -11.39 -5.12 -3.04
C ASP A 88 -12.36 -6.31 -2.93
N LEU A 89 -13.09 -6.44 -1.82
CA LEU A 89 -14.02 -7.57 -1.59
C LEU A 89 -15.21 -7.57 -2.56
N LYS A 90 -15.71 -6.39 -2.94
CA LYS A 90 -16.95 -6.28 -3.74
C LYS A 90 -16.70 -6.41 -5.24
N LYS A 91 -15.59 -5.87 -5.76
CA LYS A 91 -15.22 -5.92 -7.19
C LYS A 91 -13.70 -5.75 -7.35
N PRO A 92 -12.93 -6.83 -7.57
CA PRO A 92 -11.50 -6.72 -7.85
C PRO A 92 -11.29 -5.92 -9.13
N LYS A 93 -10.50 -4.84 -9.06
CA LYS A 93 -10.13 -3.99 -10.18
C LYS A 93 -8.91 -4.54 -10.93
N GLY A 94 -8.14 -5.44 -10.35
CA GLY A 94 -6.89 -5.95 -10.92
C GLY A 94 -5.81 -4.87 -11.01
N LEU A 95 -5.85 -3.88 -10.11
CA LEU A 95 -4.99 -2.70 -10.13
C LEU A 95 -3.52 -3.09 -10.09
N ARG A 96 -3.16 -4.07 -9.25
CA ARG A 96 -1.77 -4.54 -9.14
C ARG A 96 -1.24 -5.17 -10.42
N ILE A 97 -2.09 -5.90 -11.16
CA ILE A 97 -1.71 -6.53 -12.44
C ILE A 97 -1.48 -5.45 -13.51
N ARG A 98 -2.32 -4.41 -13.53
CA ARG A 98 -2.14 -3.26 -14.44
C ARG A 98 -0.86 -2.49 -14.13
N GLU A 99 -0.59 -2.18 -12.87
CA GLU A 99 0.67 -1.52 -12.46
C GLU A 99 1.90 -2.32 -12.88
N LEU A 100 1.88 -3.65 -12.69
CA LEU A 100 2.97 -4.52 -13.09
C LEU A 100 3.17 -4.50 -14.61
N ARG A 101 2.08 -4.58 -15.38
CA ARG A 101 2.12 -4.45 -16.83
C ARG A 101 2.77 -3.13 -17.25
N ASP A 102 2.34 -2.01 -16.68
CA ASP A 102 2.85 -0.68 -17.02
C ASP A 102 4.36 -0.55 -16.72
N LEU A 103 4.82 -1.15 -15.63
CA LEU A 103 6.24 -1.18 -15.28
C LEU A 103 7.07 -2.03 -16.26
N ILE A 104 6.54 -3.17 -16.69
CA ILE A 104 7.18 -4.04 -17.68
C ILE A 104 7.23 -3.33 -19.04
N GLU A 105 6.11 -2.75 -19.49
CA GLU A 105 6.01 -2.01 -20.74
C GLU A 105 6.99 -0.81 -20.77
N LYS A 106 7.09 -0.06 -19.67
CA LYS A 106 8.08 1.04 -19.52
C LYS A 106 9.52 0.54 -19.59
N SER A 107 9.81 -0.60 -18.98
CA SER A 107 11.17 -1.17 -18.94
C SER A 107 11.60 -1.72 -20.30
N LEU A 108 10.66 -2.26 -21.07
CA LEU A 108 10.91 -2.83 -22.41
C LEU A 108 10.84 -1.78 -23.53
N GLY A 109 10.33 -0.57 -23.25
CA GLY A 109 10.07 0.44 -24.28
C GLY A 109 8.97 0.05 -25.28
N PHE A 110 8.11 -0.90 -24.91
CA PHE A 110 7.09 -1.48 -25.78
C PHE A 110 5.71 -1.44 -25.09
N LYS A 111 4.66 -1.08 -25.85
CA LYS A 111 3.27 -1.11 -25.39
C LYS A 111 2.53 -2.28 -26.03
N GLY A 112 1.86 -3.11 -25.22
CA GLY A 112 1.00 -4.19 -25.74
C GLY A 112 1.25 -5.57 -25.12
N LEU A 113 1.67 -5.65 -23.86
CA LEU A 113 1.72 -6.95 -23.19
C LEU A 113 0.31 -7.55 -23.11
N LYS A 114 0.11 -8.72 -23.73
CA LYS A 114 -1.07 -9.55 -23.52
C LYS A 114 -0.80 -10.46 -22.32
N ILE A 115 -1.48 -10.20 -21.22
CA ILE A 115 -1.48 -11.00 -20.00
C ILE A 115 -2.86 -11.62 -19.86
#